data_AF-A0A5C8CUZ0-F1
#
_entry.id   AF-A0A5C8CUZ0-F1
#
_cell.length_a   1.000
_cell.length_b   1.000
_cell.length_c   1.000
_cell.angle_alpha   90.00
_cell.angle_beta   90.00
_cell.angle_gamma   90.00
#
_symmetry.space_group_name_H-M   'P 1'
#
loop_
_entity.id
_entity.type
_entity.pdbx_description
1 polymer ?
#
loop_
_entity_poly.entity_id
_entity_poly.type
_entity_poly.pdbx_seq_one_letter_code
_entity_poly.pdbx_strand_id
1 'polypeptide(L)'
;MAKPKVLISDALSPAAVQIFKDRGVEVDFQPNLGKDKDKLAEIIGNYDGLAIRSATKATAKILEKAKNLKVIGRAGIGVDNVEIPAATAKGIIVMNTPFGNSITTAEHAITLMLALAREIPAADASTQAGKWEKNRFMGVEITGKTLGVIGAGNIGSIVVDRAIGLRMKVIAFDPFLSPERAKDIGVEKVELDDLLKRADFITLHTPLTDKTKNILDAAALAKTKKGVRIINCARGGLVDEQALALALDSGHVAGAAFDVFVEEPAKANVLFGRPNVICTPHLGASTTEAQENVALQVAEQMSDYLLTGAISNAVNFPSITAEEAPKLKPFIELAEKLGSFAGQLTETGISKVTITYEGHVAEMKIKALTSAALSGLLRPMLGDINVVSAPVVAKERGMIVDEVVRAAEGDYESLITVTVATERQERSVSGTVFADGVPRLVDVKGIRVDAEFGKSMIYVTNEDKPGFIGKFASLLGDAGVNIATFNLGRHKQGGDAIALVEVDGVVPADVLAKTLTLPHVKQAKALTF
;
A
#
# COMPACT_ATOMS: atom_id res chain seq x y z
N MET A 1 -10.50 2.14 -25.57
CA MET A 1 -10.66 2.94 -24.34
C MET A 1 -9.95 4.27 -24.52
N ALA A 2 -10.39 5.34 -23.87
CA ALA A 2 -9.64 6.59 -23.84
C ALA A 2 -8.27 6.36 -23.20
N LYS A 3 -7.22 7.05 -23.68
CA LYS A 3 -5.89 6.97 -23.09
C LYS A 3 -5.94 7.53 -21.67
N PRO A 4 -5.33 6.86 -20.66
CA PRO A 4 -5.25 7.42 -19.31
C PRO A 4 -4.55 8.77 -19.33
N LYS A 5 -4.99 9.69 -18.46
CA LYS A 5 -4.42 11.04 -18.35
C LYS A 5 -3.74 11.26 -17.00
N VAL A 6 -2.48 11.69 -17.01
CA VAL A 6 -1.67 11.94 -15.82
C VAL A 6 -1.32 13.42 -15.69
N LEU A 7 -1.55 13.97 -14.50
CA LEU A 7 -1.06 15.29 -14.09
C LEU A 7 0.28 15.15 -13.37
N ILE A 8 1.31 15.81 -13.88
CA ILE A 8 2.56 16.02 -13.14
C ILE A 8 2.51 17.45 -12.58
N SER A 9 2.28 17.58 -11.28
CA SER A 9 2.01 18.88 -10.62
C SER A 9 3.21 19.51 -9.91
N ASP A 10 4.32 18.76 -9.84
CA ASP A 10 5.58 19.18 -9.25
C ASP A 10 6.69 19.20 -10.30
N ALA A 11 7.80 19.89 -9.99
CA ALA A 11 9.02 19.81 -10.78
C ALA A 11 9.59 18.38 -10.74
N LEU A 12 9.50 17.68 -11.88
CA LEU A 12 10.05 16.35 -12.13
C LEU A 12 10.97 16.42 -13.37
N SER A 13 11.85 15.44 -13.53
CA SER A 13 12.67 15.31 -14.74
C SER A 13 11.80 15.22 -16.00
N PRO A 14 12.15 15.92 -17.10
CA PRO A 14 11.47 15.76 -18.39
C PRO A 14 11.41 14.30 -18.89
N ALA A 15 12.31 13.43 -18.43
CA ALA A 15 12.30 12.02 -18.75
C ALA A 15 10.98 11.32 -18.34
N ALA A 16 10.37 11.72 -17.21
CA ALA A 16 9.06 11.18 -16.81
C ALA A 16 7.97 11.50 -17.83
N VAL A 17 7.96 12.74 -18.35
CA VAL A 17 7.00 13.16 -19.39
C VAL A 17 7.16 12.31 -20.65
N GLN A 18 8.40 12.02 -21.03
CA GLN A 18 8.69 11.22 -22.21
C GLN A 18 8.25 9.77 -22.04
N ILE A 19 8.54 9.15 -20.88
CA ILE A 19 8.10 7.77 -20.59
C ILE A 19 6.59 7.64 -20.69
N PHE A 20 5.83 8.52 -20.03
CA PHE A 20 4.37 8.44 -20.10
C PHE A 20 3.87 8.52 -21.55
N LYS A 21 4.42 9.44 -22.36
CA LYS A 21 4.06 9.57 -23.79
C LYS A 21 4.39 8.31 -24.58
N ASP A 22 5.59 7.76 -24.40
CA ASP A 22 6.06 6.55 -25.10
C ASP A 22 5.24 5.32 -24.72
N ARG A 23 4.74 5.26 -23.48
CA ARG A 23 3.82 4.23 -22.97
C ARG A 23 2.36 4.46 -23.42
N GLY A 24 2.06 5.56 -24.10
CA GLY A 24 0.72 5.87 -24.59
C GLY A 24 -0.23 6.50 -23.56
N VAL A 25 0.32 7.07 -22.48
CA VAL A 25 -0.39 7.83 -21.45
C VAL A 25 -0.35 9.33 -21.81
N GLU A 26 -1.50 10.01 -21.74
CA GLU A 26 -1.56 11.46 -21.93
C GLU A 26 -1.00 12.16 -20.68
N VAL A 27 -0.10 13.13 -20.86
CA VAL A 27 0.51 13.87 -19.75
C VAL A 27 0.25 15.36 -19.86
N ASP A 28 -0.14 15.94 -18.73
CA ASP A 28 -0.16 17.37 -18.47
C ASP A 28 0.93 17.72 -17.45
N PHE A 29 1.94 18.47 -17.88
CA PHE A 29 3.08 18.84 -17.04
C PHE A 29 2.95 20.28 -16.55
N GLN A 30 2.57 20.45 -15.29
CA GLN A 30 2.37 21.73 -14.63
C GLN A 30 3.22 21.80 -13.34
N PRO A 31 4.55 21.96 -13.45
CA PRO A 31 5.49 21.76 -12.33
C PRO A 31 5.34 22.72 -11.14
N ASN A 32 4.57 23.80 -11.31
CA ASN A 32 4.31 24.79 -10.26
C ASN A 32 2.90 24.66 -9.64
N LEU A 33 2.03 23.82 -10.22
CA LEU A 33 0.63 23.72 -9.80
C LEU A 33 0.50 23.21 -8.37
N GLY A 34 1.41 22.33 -7.92
CA GLY A 34 1.41 21.78 -6.57
C GLY A 34 1.44 22.80 -5.43
N LYS A 35 1.93 24.02 -5.70
CA LYS A 35 1.97 25.14 -4.75
C LYS A 35 0.62 25.87 -4.65
N ASP A 36 -0.22 25.77 -5.67
CA ASP A 36 -1.52 26.42 -5.79
C ASP A 36 -2.64 25.41 -5.56
N LYS A 37 -2.97 25.19 -4.27
CA LYS A 37 -3.91 24.15 -3.84
C LYS A 37 -5.30 24.33 -4.44
N ASP A 38 -5.74 25.57 -4.64
CA ASP A 38 -7.09 25.85 -5.15
C ASP A 38 -7.20 25.50 -6.63
N LYS A 39 -6.21 25.88 -7.46
CA LYS A 39 -6.18 25.46 -8.87
C LYS A 39 -6.00 23.97 -9.05
N LEU A 40 -5.14 23.33 -8.23
CA LEU A 40 -5.00 21.88 -8.26
C LEU A 40 -6.36 21.21 -8.00
N ALA A 41 -7.09 21.70 -7.00
CA ALA A 41 -8.39 21.19 -6.62
C ALA A 41 -9.45 21.39 -7.74
N GLU A 42 -9.37 22.46 -8.54
CA GLU A 42 -10.27 22.69 -9.68
C GLU A 42 -10.11 21.66 -10.80
N ILE A 43 -8.87 21.25 -11.09
CA ILE A 43 -8.59 20.43 -12.28
C ILE A 43 -8.39 18.94 -11.98
N ILE A 44 -8.08 18.56 -10.73
CA ILE A 44 -7.67 17.19 -10.38
C ILE A 44 -8.70 16.12 -10.76
N GLY A 45 -9.99 16.47 -10.82
CA GLY A 45 -11.05 15.57 -11.24
C GLY A 45 -10.92 15.05 -12.69
N ASN A 46 -10.10 15.68 -13.53
CA ASN A 46 -9.94 15.35 -14.94
C ASN A 46 -8.84 14.31 -15.24
N TYR A 47 -8.15 13.79 -14.21
CA TYR A 47 -6.97 12.94 -14.38
C TYR A 47 -7.16 11.56 -13.75
N ASP A 48 -6.60 10.54 -14.39
CA ASP A 48 -6.51 9.17 -13.88
C ASP A 48 -5.31 8.98 -12.94
N GLY A 49 -4.26 9.79 -13.11
CA GLY A 49 -3.06 9.72 -12.27
C GLY A 49 -2.51 11.09 -11.87
N LEU A 50 -1.89 11.15 -10.70
CA LEU A 50 -1.24 12.33 -10.15
C LEU A 50 0.21 12.00 -9.77
N ALA A 51 1.16 12.52 -10.52
CA ALA A 51 2.59 12.41 -10.25
C ALA A 51 3.07 13.66 -9.50
N ILE A 52 3.69 13.45 -8.33
CA ILE A 52 4.09 14.52 -7.40
C ILE A 52 5.51 14.29 -6.89
N ARG A 53 6.08 15.34 -6.27
CA ARG A 53 7.31 15.27 -5.50
C ARG A 53 7.04 15.73 -4.07
N SER A 54 7.57 16.88 -3.63
CA SER A 54 7.44 17.37 -2.25
C SER A 54 6.56 18.61 -2.12
N ALA A 55 6.26 19.31 -3.24
CA ALA A 55 5.55 20.57 -3.21
C ALA A 55 4.03 20.36 -3.10
N THR A 56 3.48 19.48 -3.94
CA THR A 56 2.07 19.09 -3.85
C THR A 56 1.78 18.40 -2.52
N LYS A 57 0.69 18.81 -1.87
CA LYS A 57 0.11 18.15 -0.70
C LYS A 57 -1.23 17.55 -1.12
N ALA A 58 -1.30 16.23 -1.28
CA ALA A 58 -2.53 15.51 -1.63
C ALA A 58 -3.35 15.27 -0.36
N THR A 59 -4.03 16.32 0.10
CA THR A 59 -4.86 16.30 1.31
C THR A 59 -6.25 15.73 1.06
N ALA A 60 -6.98 15.33 2.11
CA ALA A 60 -8.36 14.85 1.97
C ALA A 60 -9.24 15.81 1.14
N LYS A 61 -9.14 17.12 1.38
CA LYS A 61 -9.88 18.17 0.64
C LYS A 61 -9.58 18.19 -0.87
N ILE A 62 -8.33 17.90 -1.28
CA ILE A 62 -7.97 17.81 -2.70
C ILE A 62 -8.48 16.50 -3.28
N LEU A 63 -8.28 15.40 -2.56
CA LEU A 63 -8.70 14.07 -2.97
C LEU A 63 -10.23 13.98 -3.13
N GLU A 64 -11.01 14.71 -2.31
CA GLU A 64 -12.46 14.88 -2.46
C GLU A 64 -12.89 15.27 -3.86
N LYS A 65 -12.13 16.16 -4.52
CA LYS A 65 -12.44 16.63 -5.88
C LYS A 65 -11.88 15.72 -6.99
N ALA A 66 -11.05 14.75 -6.64
CA ALA A 66 -10.41 13.82 -7.57
C ALA A 66 -11.36 12.69 -7.98
N LYS A 67 -12.30 12.98 -8.90
CA LYS A 67 -13.38 12.05 -9.31
C LYS A 67 -12.90 10.82 -10.09
N ASN A 68 -11.88 10.99 -10.93
CA ASN A 68 -11.38 9.93 -11.83
C ASN A 68 -10.02 9.35 -11.40
N LEU A 69 -9.43 9.89 -10.34
CA LEU A 69 -8.06 9.57 -9.95
C LEU A 69 -7.97 8.13 -9.44
N LYS A 70 -7.03 7.36 -10.00
CA LYS A 70 -6.79 5.95 -9.67
C LYS A 70 -5.45 5.75 -8.96
N VAL A 71 -4.45 6.59 -9.27
CA VAL A 71 -3.10 6.46 -8.71
C VAL A 71 -2.46 7.81 -8.39
N ILE A 72 -1.74 7.87 -7.27
CA ILE A 72 -0.81 8.93 -6.92
C ILE A 72 0.59 8.32 -6.87
N GLY A 73 1.49 8.77 -7.74
CA GLY A 73 2.89 8.40 -7.70
C GLY A 73 3.73 9.53 -7.11
N ARG A 74 4.38 9.29 -5.98
CA ARG A 74 5.37 10.23 -5.45
C ARG A 74 6.78 9.84 -5.91
N ALA A 75 7.43 10.75 -6.62
CA ALA A 75 8.84 10.69 -6.97
C ALA A 75 9.71 10.95 -5.71
N GLY A 76 9.88 9.91 -4.90
CA GLY A 76 10.65 9.90 -3.65
C GLY A 76 10.25 8.73 -2.75
N ILE A 77 10.99 8.53 -1.64
CA ILE A 77 10.74 7.42 -0.70
C ILE A 77 9.59 7.73 0.27
N GLY A 78 9.65 8.90 0.93
CA GLY A 78 8.62 9.27 1.90
C GLY A 78 7.27 9.39 1.22
N VAL A 79 6.17 9.46 1.95
CA VAL A 79 4.83 9.75 1.38
C VAL A 79 4.06 10.74 2.25
N ASP A 80 4.79 11.53 3.04
CA ASP A 80 4.30 12.42 4.09
C ASP A 80 3.40 13.56 3.56
N ASN A 81 3.50 13.85 2.27
CA ASN A 81 2.68 14.84 1.57
C ASN A 81 1.41 14.25 0.93
N VAL A 82 1.10 12.98 1.19
CA VAL A 82 -0.13 12.31 0.75
C VAL A 82 -0.88 11.81 1.98
N GLU A 83 -2.14 12.20 2.12
CA GLU A 83 -3.01 11.64 3.15
C GLU A 83 -3.46 10.24 2.75
N ILE A 84 -2.63 9.24 3.09
CA ILE A 84 -2.88 7.83 2.71
C ILE A 84 -4.26 7.35 3.13
N PRO A 85 -4.76 7.60 4.37
CA PRO A 85 -6.10 7.14 4.74
C PRO A 85 -7.20 7.71 3.82
N ALA A 86 -7.11 8.99 3.44
CA ALA A 86 -8.07 9.61 2.53
C ALA A 86 -7.95 9.07 1.10
N ALA A 87 -6.73 8.84 0.62
CA ALA A 87 -6.49 8.20 -0.68
C ALA A 87 -7.05 6.77 -0.70
N THR A 88 -6.78 5.99 0.35
CA THR A 88 -7.27 4.62 0.53
C THR A 88 -8.80 4.58 0.61
N ALA A 89 -9.45 5.51 1.33
CA ALA A 89 -10.90 5.58 1.41
C ALA A 89 -11.57 5.84 0.05
N LYS A 90 -10.92 6.61 -0.82
CA LYS A 90 -11.32 6.78 -2.23
C LYS A 90 -10.82 5.68 -3.17
N GLY A 91 -10.03 4.78 -2.63
CA GLY A 91 -9.28 3.74 -3.28
C GLY A 91 -8.39 4.16 -4.43
N ILE A 92 -7.71 5.26 -4.20
CA ILE A 92 -6.58 5.72 -4.99
C ILE A 92 -5.36 4.95 -4.49
N ILE A 93 -4.66 4.27 -5.40
CA ILE A 93 -3.38 3.63 -5.07
C ILE A 93 -2.33 4.72 -4.86
N VAL A 94 -1.57 4.63 -3.79
CA VAL A 94 -0.41 5.51 -3.54
C VAL A 94 0.84 4.69 -3.76
N MET A 95 1.73 5.18 -4.62
CA MET A 95 3.01 4.55 -4.94
C MET A 95 4.17 5.50 -4.63
N ASN A 96 5.31 4.94 -4.23
CA ASN A 96 6.56 5.67 -4.02
C ASN A 96 7.69 5.09 -4.89
N THR A 97 8.89 5.65 -4.80
CA THR A 97 10.07 5.19 -5.56
C THR A 97 11.20 4.82 -4.60
N PRO A 98 11.13 3.63 -3.96
CA PRO A 98 12.00 3.28 -2.82
C PRO A 98 13.48 3.08 -3.21
N PHE A 99 13.79 2.96 -4.50
CA PHE A 99 15.12 2.65 -4.99
C PHE A 99 15.82 3.86 -5.63
N GLY A 100 15.07 4.78 -6.25
CA GLY A 100 15.64 5.85 -7.08
C GLY A 100 16.63 6.80 -6.39
N ASN A 101 16.61 6.92 -5.07
CA ASN A 101 17.53 7.77 -4.29
C ASN A 101 18.25 7.01 -3.16
N SER A 102 18.22 5.67 -3.16
CA SER A 102 18.83 4.88 -2.07
C SER A 102 20.36 5.09 -2.00
N ILE A 103 21.02 5.10 -3.16
CA ILE A 103 22.47 5.32 -3.28
C ILE A 103 22.84 6.73 -2.80
N THR A 104 22.18 7.75 -3.34
CA THR A 104 22.50 9.15 -3.07
C THR A 104 22.29 9.52 -1.60
N THR A 105 21.25 8.95 -0.97
CA THR A 105 20.99 9.17 0.45
C THR A 105 22.06 8.50 1.32
N ALA A 106 22.53 7.32 0.93
CA ALA A 106 23.62 6.63 1.62
C ALA A 106 24.95 7.39 1.47
N GLU A 107 25.26 7.89 0.27
CA GLU A 107 26.41 8.75 0.02
C GLU A 107 26.37 10.01 0.87
N HIS A 108 25.22 10.68 0.96
CA HIS A 108 25.05 11.87 1.79
C HIS A 108 25.27 11.57 3.28
N ALA A 109 24.77 10.45 3.79
CA ALA A 109 25.00 10.03 5.18
C ALA A 109 26.48 9.78 5.48
N ILE A 110 27.20 9.09 4.58
CA ILE A 110 28.65 8.87 4.70
C ILE A 110 29.41 10.19 4.60
N THR A 111 29.04 11.07 3.67
CA THR A 111 29.64 12.40 3.52
C THR A 111 29.47 13.22 4.79
N LEU A 112 28.26 13.27 5.36
CA LEU A 112 27.99 13.99 6.60
C LEU A 112 28.74 13.37 7.80
N MET A 113 28.86 12.04 7.87
CA MET A 113 29.67 11.36 8.88
C MET A 113 31.15 11.78 8.80
N LEU A 114 31.73 11.80 7.61
CA LEU A 114 33.12 12.19 7.38
C LEU A 114 33.34 13.69 7.62
N ALA A 115 32.42 14.54 7.14
CA ALA A 115 32.45 15.97 7.36
C ALA A 115 32.39 16.31 8.86
N LEU A 116 31.56 15.60 9.61
CA LEU A 116 31.44 15.73 11.06
C LEU A 116 32.71 15.24 11.78
N ALA A 117 33.27 14.12 11.35
CA ALA A 117 34.50 13.58 11.94
C ALA A 117 35.68 14.55 11.80
N ARG A 118 35.68 15.40 10.78
CA ARG A 118 36.81 16.30 10.42
C ARG A 118 36.47 17.79 10.52
N GLU A 119 35.31 18.14 11.06
CA GLU A 119 34.84 19.52 11.23
C GLU A 119 34.86 20.38 9.94
N ILE A 120 34.61 19.74 8.79
CA ILE A 120 34.86 20.34 7.46
C ILE A 120 34.15 21.69 7.25
N PRO A 121 32.83 21.85 7.54
CA PRO A 121 32.15 23.12 7.27
C PRO A 121 32.72 24.29 8.08
N ALA A 122 33.09 24.06 9.34
CA ALA A 122 33.67 25.08 10.19
C ALA A 122 35.12 25.43 9.78
N ALA A 123 35.89 24.42 9.37
CA ALA A 123 37.26 24.60 8.88
C ALA A 123 37.31 25.37 7.56
N ASP A 124 36.41 25.04 6.61
CA ASP A 124 36.26 25.77 5.35
C ASP A 124 35.88 27.23 5.60
N ALA A 125 34.81 27.47 6.37
CA ALA A 125 34.36 28.82 6.69
C ALA A 125 35.46 29.68 7.36
N SER A 126 36.24 29.10 8.27
CA SER A 126 37.38 29.79 8.92
C SER A 126 38.48 30.15 7.92
N THR A 127 38.83 29.21 7.04
CA THR A 127 39.89 29.38 6.03
C THR A 127 39.50 30.40 4.96
N GLN A 128 38.26 30.35 4.46
CA GLN A 128 37.71 31.33 3.50
C GLN A 128 37.64 32.74 4.11
N ALA A 129 37.46 32.85 5.43
CA ALA A 129 37.56 34.12 6.16
C ALA A 129 39.01 34.62 6.37
N GLY A 130 40.01 33.95 5.77
CA GLY A 130 41.42 34.34 5.83
C GLY A 130 42.14 33.92 7.12
N LYS A 131 41.53 33.09 7.97
CA LYS A 131 42.17 32.58 9.19
C LYS A 131 42.95 31.30 8.89
N TRP A 132 43.92 31.00 9.75
CA TRP A 132 44.73 29.77 9.66
C TRP A 132 44.79 29.03 11.00
N GLU A 133 43.65 28.51 11.43
CA GLU A 133 43.46 27.95 12.78
C GLU A 133 43.79 26.45 12.86
N LYS A 134 44.94 26.01 12.33
CA LYS A 134 45.32 24.58 12.26
C LYS A 134 45.16 23.84 13.59
N ASN A 135 45.52 24.47 14.70
CA ASN A 135 45.50 23.85 16.03
C ASN A 135 44.10 23.81 16.66
N ARG A 136 43.12 24.54 16.10
CA ARG A 136 41.73 24.56 16.59
C ARG A 136 40.97 23.30 16.16
N PHE A 137 41.21 22.84 14.94
CA PHE A 137 40.48 21.73 14.36
C PHE A 137 41.19 20.41 14.65
N MET A 138 40.56 19.56 15.46
CA MET A 138 41.10 18.25 15.86
C MET A 138 40.06 17.17 15.62
N GLY A 139 40.04 16.68 14.38
CA GLY A 139 39.11 15.63 13.98
C GLY A 139 39.42 14.25 14.60
N VAL A 140 38.60 13.28 14.25
CA VAL A 140 38.77 11.87 14.62
C VAL A 140 38.96 11.01 13.38
N GLU A 141 39.81 9.99 13.51
CA GLU A 141 39.95 8.93 12.52
C GLU A 141 38.79 7.94 12.64
N ILE A 142 38.21 7.50 11.52
CA ILE A 142 37.08 6.55 11.53
C ILE A 142 37.50 5.08 11.42
N THR A 143 38.70 4.82 10.87
CA THR A 143 39.23 3.47 10.66
C THR A 143 39.24 2.68 11.98
N GLY A 144 38.72 1.46 11.94
CA GLY A 144 38.66 0.57 13.09
C GLY A 144 37.63 0.93 14.18
N LYS A 145 36.98 2.10 14.09
CA LYS A 145 35.88 2.49 14.98
C LYS A 145 34.59 1.76 14.65
N THR A 146 33.68 1.71 15.62
CA THR A 146 32.39 1.05 15.47
C THR A 146 31.33 2.01 14.93
N LEU A 147 30.73 1.68 13.79
CA LEU A 147 29.50 2.31 13.28
C LEU A 147 28.30 1.47 13.69
N GLY A 148 27.38 2.08 14.44
CA GLY A 148 26.05 1.55 14.71
C GLY A 148 25.06 2.03 13.65
N VAL A 149 24.45 1.10 12.92
CA VAL A 149 23.42 1.38 11.90
C VAL A 149 22.05 1.01 12.45
N ILE A 150 21.19 2.00 12.64
CA ILE A 150 19.79 1.80 13.07
C ILE A 150 18.93 1.75 11.80
N GLY A 151 18.47 0.56 11.43
CA GLY A 151 17.77 0.26 10.18
C GLY A 151 18.72 -0.19 9.07
N ALA A 152 18.58 -1.44 8.61
CA ALA A 152 19.43 -2.08 7.62
C ALA A 152 18.67 -2.40 6.30
N GLY A 153 17.69 -1.56 5.97
CA GLY A 153 16.95 -1.62 4.70
C GLY A 153 17.79 -1.17 3.49
N ASN A 154 17.13 -0.70 2.43
CA ASN A 154 17.80 -0.33 1.16
C ASN A 154 18.96 0.66 1.36
N ILE A 155 18.72 1.78 2.05
CA ILE A 155 19.77 2.79 2.30
C ILE A 155 20.79 2.28 3.31
N GLY A 156 20.33 1.72 4.44
CA GLY A 156 21.20 1.26 5.52
C GLY A 156 22.21 0.21 5.05
N SER A 157 21.81 -0.72 4.19
CA SER A 157 22.71 -1.73 3.62
C SER A 157 23.79 -1.16 2.69
N ILE A 158 23.51 -0.06 1.97
CA ILE A 158 24.53 0.65 1.18
C ILE A 158 25.49 1.39 2.10
N VAL A 159 24.99 2.03 3.17
CA VAL A 159 25.83 2.69 4.18
C VAL A 159 26.76 1.69 4.86
N VAL A 160 26.25 0.50 5.19
CA VAL A 160 27.03 -0.63 5.70
C VAL A 160 28.18 -0.97 4.76
N ASP A 161 27.90 -1.22 3.48
CA ASP A 161 28.90 -1.57 2.48
C ASP A 161 30.00 -0.50 2.37
N ARG A 162 29.62 0.77 2.29
CA ARG A 162 30.57 1.89 2.24
C ARG A 162 31.39 2.02 3.52
N ALA A 163 30.79 1.84 4.70
CA ALA A 163 31.49 1.90 5.97
C ALA A 163 32.50 0.75 6.16
N ILE A 164 32.16 -0.46 5.69
CA ILE A 164 33.10 -1.60 5.65
C ILE A 164 34.26 -1.29 4.69
N GLY A 165 33.98 -0.69 3.53
CA GLY A 165 35.00 -0.20 2.60
C GLY A 165 35.95 0.82 3.24
N LEU A 166 35.43 1.67 4.11
CA LEU A 166 36.20 2.62 4.95
C LEU A 166 36.87 1.97 6.17
N ARG A 167 36.84 0.63 6.28
CA ARG A 167 37.48 -0.17 7.34
C ARG A 167 36.94 0.12 8.74
N MET A 168 35.67 0.48 8.86
CA MET A 168 34.95 0.54 10.13
C MET A 168 34.49 -0.87 10.56
N LYS A 169 34.21 -1.04 11.86
CA LYS A 169 33.46 -2.20 12.37
C LYS A 169 31.99 -1.83 12.35
N VAL A 170 31.14 -2.60 11.67
CA VAL A 170 29.73 -2.24 11.51
C VAL A 170 28.82 -3.19 12.28
N ILE A 171 27.97 -2.64 13.13
CA ILE A 171 26.92 -3.35 13.85
C ILE A 171 25.56 -2.75 13.49
N ALA A 172 24.52 -3.56 13.40
CA ALA A 172 23.21 -3.10 12.93
C ALA A 172 22.07 -3.54 13.86
N PHE A 173 21.17 -2.61 14.15
CA PHE A 173 19.88 -2.91 14.78
C PHE A 173 18.77 -2.73 13.74
N ASP A 174 18.07 -3.82 13.45
CA ASP A 174 16.86 -3.82 12.62
C ASP A 174 16.01 -5.05 13.00
N PRO A 175 14.79 -4.87 13.54
CA PRO A 175 13.91 -5.98 13.90
C PRO A 175 13.58 -6.92 12.74
N PHE A 176 13.61 -6.40 11.50
CA PHE A 176 13.22 -7.12 10.29
C PHE A 176 14.40 -7.70 9.52
N LEU A 177 15.64 -7.46 9.96
CA LEU A 177 16.84 -8.04 9.35
C LEU A 177 16.99 -9.51 9.76
N SER A 178 16.99 -10.43 8.80
CA SER A 178 17.26 -11.85 9.10
C SER A 178 18.74 -12.08 9.42
N PRO A 179 19.09 -13.11 10.22
CA PRO A 179 20.48 -13.48 10.48
C PRO A 179 21.28 -13.76 9.20
N GLU A 180 20.67 -14.42 8.22
CA GLU A 180 21.28 -14.72 6.92
C GLU A 180 21.63 -13.43 6.18
N ARG A 181 20.67 -12.49 6.09
CA ARG A 181 20.89 -11.22 5.41
C ARG A 181 21.95 -10.38 6.11
N ALA A 182 22.01 -10.41 7.44
CA ALA A 182 23.04 -9.71 8.20
C ALA A 182 24.45 -10.22 7.86
N LYS A 183 24.59 -11.55 7.74
CA LYS A 183 25.84 -12.19 7.31
C LYS A 183 26.20 -11.81 5.89
N ASP A 184 25.24 -11.80 4.97
CA ASP A 184 25.47 -11.45 3.56
C ASP A 184 25.98 -10.02 3.37
N ILE A 185 25.46 -9.07 4.16
CA ILE A 185 25.92 -7.67 4.12
C ILE A 185 27.13 -7.41 5.03
N GLY A 186 27.67 -8.45 5.67
CA GLY A 186 28.90 -8.37 6.47
C GLY A 186 28.77 -7.63 7.79
N VAL A 187 27.59 -7.64 8.43
CA VAL A 187 27.35 -6.95 9.72
C VAL A 187 26.98 -7.91 10.83
N GLU A 188 27.32 -7.52 12.05
CA GLU A 188 26.77 -8.14 13.25
C GLU A 188 25.39 -7.53 13.55
N LYS A 189 24.33 -8.35 13.47
CA LYS A 189 23.01 -7.95 13.97
C LYS A 189 23.04 -7.95 15.50
N VAL A 190 22.64 -6.84 16.10
CA VAL A 190 22.60 -6.63 17.56
C VAL A 190 21.27 -6.02 17.98
N GLU A 191 20.94 -6.11 19.26
CA GLU A 191 19.84 -5.36 19.85
C GLU A 191 20.22 -3.87 20.04
N LEU A 192 19.20 -2.99 20.12
CA LEU A 192 19.41 -1.55 20.19
C LEU A 192 20.32 -1.15 21.37
N ASP A 193 20.07 -1.71 22.55
CA ASP A 193 20.85 -1.39 23.75
C ASP A 193 22.33 -1.75 23.62
N ASP A 194 22.66 -2.82 22.89
CA ASP A 194 24.04 -3.22 22.63
C ASP A 194 24.70 -2.33 21.57
N LEU A 195 23.93 -1.91 20.56
CA LEU A 195 24.39 -0.93 19.57
C LEU A 195 24.81 0.37 20.26
N LEU A 196 23.95 0.93 21.11
CA LEU A 196 24.18 2.20 21.80
C LEU A 196 25.48 2.16 22.63
N LYS A 197 25.71 1.08 23.38
CA LYS A 197 26.88 0.92 24.25
C LYS A 197 28.20 0.77 23.48
N ARG A 198 28.17 0.33 22.22
CA ARG A 198 29.36 -0.05 21.44
C ARG A 198 29.75 0.97 20.37
N ALA A 199 28.77 1.68 19.82
CA ALA A 199 28.95 2.56 18.66
C ALA A 199 29.74 3.84 18.99
N ASP A 200 30.75 4.14 18.17
CA ASP A 200 31.45 5.43 18.15
C ASP A 200 30.73 6.44 17.25
N PHE A 201 30.07 5.94 16.21
CA PHE A 201 29.19 6.67 15.30
C PHE A 201 27.86 5.96 15.22
N ILE A 202 26.75 6.69 15.19
CA ILE A 202 25.41 6.14 14.99
C ILE A 202 24.78 6.83 13.78
N THR A 203 24.22 6.05 12.87
CA THR A 203 23.47 6.55 11.71
C THR A 203 22.10 5.91 11.62
N LEU A 204 21.08 6.70 11.30
CA LEU A 204 19.68 6.26 11.26
C LEU A 204 19.18 6.13 9.81
N HIS A 205 18.53 5.01 9.51
CA HIS A 205 17.97 4.64 8.20
C HIS A 205 16.63 3.91 8.32
N THR A 206 15.81 4.30 9.30
CA THR A 206 14.46 3.76 9.51
C THR A 206 13.37 4.74 9.07
N PRO A 207 12.16 4.26 8.72
CA PRO A 207 11.00 5.13 8.56
C PRO A 207 10.58 5.72 9.90
N LEU A 208 9.89 6.86 9.88
CA LEU A 208 9.23 7.43 11.06
C LEU A 208 7.88 6.74 11.28
N THR A 209 7.73 6.09 12.43
CA THR A 209 6.53 5.38 12.88
C THR A 209 6.38 5.58 14.38
N ASP A 210 5.24 5.21 14.97
CA ASP A 210 5.08 5.28 16.43
C ASP A 210 6.13 4.47 17.19
N LYS A 211 6.69 3.41 16.59
CA LYS A 211 7.73 2.57 17.20
C LYS A 211 9.15 3.13 17.05
N THR A 212 9.37 4.02 16.08
CA THR A 212 10.71 4.55 15.74
C THR A 212 10.84 6.05 16.03
N LYS A 213 9.71 6.72 16.35
CA LYS A 213 9.68 8.09 16.81
C LYS A 213 10.48 8.21 18.10
N ASN A 214 11.44 9.14 18.11
CA ASN A 214 12.41 9.36 19.18
C ASN A 214 13.09 8.05 19.63
N ILE A 215 13.46 7.17 18.69
CA ILE A 215 14.23 5.96 19.01
C ILE A 215 15.56 6.31 19.70
N LEU A 216 16.11 7.50 19.44
CA LEU A 216 17.14 8.12 20.26
C LEU A 216 16.54 9.28 21.08
N ASP A 217 15.84 8.92 22.15
CA ASP A 217 15.40 9.84 23.21
C ASP A 217 16.51 10.11 24.24
N ALA A 218 16.21 10.89 25.29
CA ALA A 218 17.16 11.19 26.36
C ALA A 218 17.71 9.92 27.06
N ALA A 219 16.89 8.89 27.25
CA ALA A 219 17.30 7.66 27.92
C ALA A 219 18.23 6.83 27.03
N ALA A 220 17.93 6.71 25.73
CA ALA A 220 18.77 6.06 24.75
C ALA A 220 20.10 6.79 24.57
N LEU A 221 20.09 8.12 24.46
CA LEU A 221 21.29 8.95 24.38
C LEU A 221 22.19 8.76 25.61
N ALA A 222 21.62 8.66 26.82
CA ALA A 222 22.41 8.42 28.03
C ALA A 222 23.14 7.07 28.03
N LYS A 223 22.65 6.07 27.29
CA LYS A 223 23.28 4.75 27.14
C LYS A 223 24.43 4.73 26.13
N THR A 224 24.56 5.77 25.28
CA THR A 224 25.61 5.78 24.27
C THR A 224 27.00 5.96 24.89
N LYS A 225 28.04 5.59 24.14
CA LYS A 225 29.41 5.95 24.52
C LYS A 225 29.54 7.47 24.65
N LYS A 226 30.28 7.91 25.67
CA LYS A 226 30.71 9.31 25.75
C LYS A 226 31.59 9.64 24.55
N GLY A 227 31.27 10.73 23.86
CA GLY A 227 31.95 11.17 22.63
C GLY A 227 31.39 10.55 21.35
N VAL A 228 30.22 9.89 21.40
CA VAL A 228 29.54 9.38 20.20
C VAL A 228 29.20 10.53 19.23
N ARG A 229 29.15 10.22 17.93
CA ARG A 229 28.68 11.14 16.88
C ARG A 229 27.42 10.58 16.20
N ILE A 230 26.42 11.43 15.98
CA ILE A 230 25.09 10.99 15.51
C ILE A 230 24.76 11.60 14.15
N ILE A 231 24.34 10.77 13.19
CA ILE A 231 24.00 11.17 11.83
C ILE A 231 22.54 10.82 11.56
N ASN A 232 21.75 11.79 11.13
CA ASN A 232 20.36 11.55 10.71
C ASN A 232 20.09 12.15 9.33
N CYS A 233 20.05 11.27 8.34
CA CYS A 233 19.63 11.58 6.96
C CYS A 233 18.34 10.82 6.57
N ALA A 234 17.62 10.29 7.56
CA ALA A 234 16.44 9.45 7.32
C ALA A 234 15.15 10.26 7.45
N ARG A 235 14.72 10.54 8.68
CA ARG A 235 13.52 11.34 8.96
C ARG A 235 13.70 12.21 10.20
N GLY A 236 13.10 13.39 10.18
CA GLY A 236 12.93 14.20 11.38
C GLY A 236 12.14 13.45 12.44
N GLY A 237 12.46 13.66 13.71
CA GLY A 237 11.77 13.02 14.83
C GLY A 237 12.15 11.56 15.11
N LEU A 238 13.18 11.02 14.45
CA LEU A 238 13.82 9.76 14.90
C LEU A 238 14.74 9.99 16.11
N VAL A 239 15.29 11.19 16.22
CA VAL A 239 16.08 11.65 17.37
C VAL A 239 15.32 12.78 18.03
N ASP A 240 15.23 12.75 19.36
CA ASP A 240 14.71 13.87 20.13
C ASP A 240 15.72 15.02 20.05
N GLU A 241 15.41 16.04 19.25
CA GLU A 241 16.30 17.18 18.97
C GLU A 241 16.63 17.98 20.24
N GLN A 242 15.71 18.03 21.21
CA GLN A 242 15.91 18.72 22.48
C GLN A 242 16.83 17.91 23.40
N ALA A 243 16.61 16.60 23.49
CA ALA A 243 17.49 15.71 24.25
C ALA A 243 18.92 15.69 23.67
N LEU A 244 19.04 15.67 22.34
CA LEU A 244 20.32 15.75 21.64
C LEU A 244 21.04 17.07 21.93
N ALA A 245 20.32 18.20 21.90
CA ALA A 245 20.89 19.50 22.23
C ALA A 245 21.51 19.51 23.64
N LEU A 246 20.83 18.95 24.64
CA LEU A 246 21.35 18.81 26.00
C LEU A 246 22.54 17.86 26.10
N ALA A 247 22.52 16.76 25.34
CA ALA A 247 23.63 15.81 25.27
C ALA A 247 24.88 16.40 24.61
N LEU A 248 24.71 17.31 23.64
CA LEU A 248 25.79 18.11 23.04
C LEU A 248 26.33 19.14 24.04
N ASP A 249 25.45 19.87 24.73
CA ASP A 249 25.84 20.88 25.74
C ASP A 249 26.64 20.29 26.89
N SER A 250 26.29 19.08 27.33
CA SER A 250 27.03 18.35 28.37
C SER A 250 28.34 17.71 27.88
N GLY A 251 28.58 17.68 26.57
CA GLY A 251 29.71 17.00 25.95
C GLY A 251 29.64 15.47 25.99
N HIS A 252 28.46 14.90 26.28
CA HIS A 252 28.24 13.45 26.17
C HIS A 252 28.23 13.00 24.71
N VAL A 253 27.58 13.76 23.84
CA VAL A 253 27.64 13.61 22.38
C VAL A 253 28.70 14.58 21.83
N ALA A 254 29.65 14.09 21.04
CA ALA A 254 30.75 14.92 20.53
C ALA A 254 30.34 15.79 19.33
N GLY A 255 29.28 15.39 18.61
CA GLY A 255 28.77 16.14 17.47
C GLY A 255 27.62 15.42 16.77
N ALA A 256 26.90 16.16 15.92
CA ALA A 256 25.77 15.64 15.18
C ALA A 256 25.72 16.17 13.74
N ALA A 257 25.23 15.39 12.78
CA ALA A 257 25.02 15.82 11.41
C ALA A 257 23.62 15.43 10.93
N PHE A 258 22.77 16.43 10.66
CA PHE A 258 21.35 16.25 10.40
C PHE A 258 20.98 16.86 9.04
N ASP A 259 20.33 16.07 8.21
CA ASP A 259 19.75 16.51 6.94
C ASP A 259 18.24 16.75 7.04
N VAL A 260 17.60 16.28 8.11
CA VAL A 260 16.15 16.25 8.26
C VAL A 260 15.74 16.68 9.66
N PHE A 261 14.61 17.35 9.77
CA PHE A 261 14.11 17.96 11.03
C PHE A 261 12.64 17.65 11.28
N VAL A 262 12.19 17.72 12.53
CA VAL A 262 10.78 17.50 12.89
C VAL A 262 9.84 18.45 12.13
N GLU A 263 10.23 19.72 12.04
CA GLU A 263 9.51 20.75 11.28
C GLU A 263 10.30 21.11 10.02
N GLU A 264 9.68 20.95 8.85
CA GLU A 264 10.27 21.32 7.56
C GLU A 264 9.30 22.20 6.75
N PRO A 265 9.77 23.33 6.17
CA PRO A 265 11.14 23.84 6.17
C PRO A 265 11.61 24.36 7.54
N ALA A 266 12.75 23.87 8.03
CA ALA A 266 13.31 24.23 9.32
C ALA A 266 13.93 25.64 9.27
N LYS A 267 13.16 26.67 9.63
CA LYS A 267 13.65 28.07 9.71
C LYS A 267 14.38 28.35 11.03
N ALA A 268 14.07 27.58 12.07
CA ALA A 268 14.72 27.61 13.37
C ALA A 268 14.76 26.18 13.92
N ASN A 269 15.81 25.85 14.67
CA ASN A 269 15.94 24.56 15.33
C ASN A 269 16.91 24.68 16.51
N VAL A 270 16.69 23.90 17.57
CA VAL A 270 17.56 23.89 18.78
C VAL A 270 18.99 23.42 18.49
N LEU A 271 19.22 22.75 17.36
CA LEU A 271 20.53 22.28 16.92
C LEU A 271 21.31 23.36 16.14
N PHE A 272 20.64 24.38 15.60
CA PHE A 272 21.28 25.38 14.74
C PHE A 272 22.25 26.28 15.52
N GLY A 273 23.36 26.64 14.87
CA GLY A 273 24.39 27.52 15.43
C GLY A 273 25.31 26.89 16.48
N ARG A 274 25.10 25.61 16.82
CA ARG A 274 25.95 24.90 17.78
C ARG A 274 27.30 24.52 17.16
N PRO A 275 28.41 24.58 17.93
CA PRO A 275 29.66 24.01 17.49
C PRO A 275 29.52 22.50 17.31
N ASN A 276 30.25 21.92 16.34
CA ASN A 276 30.24 20.48 16.05
C ASN A 276 28.88 19.91 15.63
N VAL A 277 27.98 20.76 15.13
CA VAL A 277 26.74 20.35 14.48
C VAL A 277 26.76 20.76 13.01
N ILE A 278 26.43 19.83 12.13
CA ILE A 278 26.25 20.08 10.70
C ILE A 278 24.76 19.93 10.39
N CYS A 279 24.18 20.92 9.72
CA CYS A 279 22.79 20.87 9.28
C CYS A 279 22.73 21.12 7.77
N THR A 280 21.99 20.29 7.05
CA THR A 280 21.72 20.47 5.61
C THR A 280 20.21 20.47 5.36
N PRO A 281 19.71 21.21 4.35
CA PRO A 281 18.28 21.40 4.13
C PRO A 281 17.67 20.25 3.30
N HIS A 282 17.66 19.03 3.84
CA HIS A 282 17.04 17.85 3.23
C HIS A 282 17.57 17.54 1.81
N LEU A 283 18.89 17.38 1.72
CA LEU A 283 19.66 17.18 0.50
C LEU A 283 19.90 15.71 0.11
N GLY A 284 19.53 14.72 0.93
CA GLY A 284 19.86 13.31 0.68
C GLY A 284 19.44 12.76 -0.70
N ALA A 285 18.43 13.35 -1.33
CA ALA A 285 17.97 12.99 -2.69
C ALA A 285 18.22 14.09 -3.74
N SER A 286 18.97 15.14 -3.40
CA SER A 286 19.17 16.34 -4.22
C SER A 286 20.38 16.20 -5.15
N THR A 287 20.40 15.16 -5.98
CA THR A 287 21.37 14.97 -7.07
C THR A 287 20.65 14.76 -8.40
N THR A 288 21.33 15.02 -9.52
CA THR A 288 20.77 14.82 -10.86
C THR A 288 20.34 13.37 -11.07
N GLU A 289 21.19 12.41 -10.66
CA GLU A 289 20.95 10.97 -10.81
C GLU A 289 19.73 10.52 -10.01
N ALA A 290 19.58 10.99 -8.76
CA ALA A 290 18.40 10.68 -7.96
C ALA A 290 17.14 11.26 -8.59
N GLN A 291 17.18 12.51 -9.07
CA GLN A 291 16.03 13.16 -9.72
C GLN A 291 15.58 12.43 -10.98
N GLU A 292 16.52 11.93 -11.77
CA GLU A 292 16.23 11.13 -12.95
C GLU A 292 15.66 9.77 -12.54
N ASN A 293 16.34 9.02 -11.69
CA ASN A 293 15.91 7.66 -11.31
C ASN A 293 14.53 7.62 -10.66
N VAL A 294 14.20 8.57 -9.76
CA VAL A 294 12.84 8.62 -9.17
C VAL A 294 11.78 9.00 -10.20
N ALA A 295 12.13 9.85 -11.18
CA ALA A 295 11.22 10.25 -12.24
C ALA A 295 10.96 9.11 -13.23
N LEU A 296 11.99 8.33 -13.58
CA LEU A 296 11.86 7.12 -14.40
C LEU A 296 10.97 6.10 -13.68
N GLN A 297 11.32 5.75 -12.44
CA GLN A 297 10.61 4.74 -11.67
C GLN A 297 9.13 5.08 -11.47
N VAL A 298 8.81 6.33 -11.13
CA VAL A 298 7.41 6.74 -10.91
C VAL A 298 6.59 6.69 -12.21
N ALA A 299 7.19 7.08 -13.35
CA ALA A 299 6.50 7.10 -14.62
C ALA A 299 6.22 5.69 -15.15
N GLU A 300 7.17 4.78 -15.02
CA GLU A 300 7.02 3.37 -15.40
C GLU A 300 5.93 2.69 -14.57
N GLN A 301 6.02 2.74 -13.24
CA GLN A 301 5.07 2.03 -12.37
C GLN A 301 3.64 2.58 -12.46
N MET A 302 3.49 3.90 -12.62
CA MET A 302 2.16 4.49 -12.83
C MET A 302 1.59 4.07 -14.19
N SER A 303 2.42 4.02 -15.24
CA SER A 303 2.00 3.58 -16.56
C SER A 303 1.58 2.10 -16.53
N ASP A 304 2.34 1.25 -15.87
CA ASP A 304 2.02 -0.17 -15.71
C ASP A 304 0.66 -0.36 -15.04
N TYR A 305 0.39 0.36 -13.96
CA TYR A 305 -0.91 0.28 -13.30
C TYR A 305 -2.05 0.79 -14.19
N LEU A 306 -1.89 1.95 -14.82
CA LEU A 306 -2.95 2.55 -15.63
C LEU A 306 -3.25 1.76 -16.91
N LEU A 307 -2.28 1.01 -17.45
CA LEU A 307 -2.41 0.29 -18.72
C LEU A 307 -2.71 -1.20 -18.54
N THR A 308 -2.09 -1.85 -17.55
CA THR A 308 -2.16 -3.31 -17.37
C THR A 308 -2.72 -3.72 -16.01
N GLY A 309 -2.83 -2.79 -15.06
CA GLY A 309 -3.23 -3.08 -13.68
C GLY A 309 -2.11 -3.66 -12.81
N ALA A 310 -0.88 -3.76 -13.31
CA ALA A 310 0.27 -4.17 -12.50
C ALA A 310 0.61 -3.09 -11.45
N ILE A 311 0.87 -3.51 -10.23
CA ILE A 311 1.06 -2.61 -9.08
C ILE A 311 2.44 -2.87 -8.49
N SER A 312 3.31 -1.87 -8.48
CA SER A 312 4.60 -1.96 -7.80
C SER A 312 4.76 -0.79 -6.83
N ASN A 313 5.50 -1.02 -5.75
CA ASN A 313 5.84 -0.02 -4.74
C ASN A 313 4.62 0.74 -4.17
N ALA A 314 3.46 0.07 -4.11
CA ALA A 314 2.27 0.64 -3.50
C ALA A 314 2.43 0.63 -1.97
N VAL A 315 2.11 1.77 -1.34
CA VAL A 315 2.20 1.93 0.12
C VAL A 315 0.89 1.58 0.83
N ASN A 316 -0.21 1.53 0.09
CA ASN A 316 -1.55 1.24 0.62
C ASN A 316 -2.24 0.03 -0.03
N PHE A 317 -1.54 -0.73 -0.86
CA PHE A 317 -2.06 -1.94 -1.50
C PHE A 317 -0.93 -2.96 -1.77
N PRO A 318 -1.19 -4.28 -1.77
CA PRO A 318 -0.20 -5.27 -2.15
C PRO A 318 0.37 -5.03 -3.55
N SER A 319 1.67 -5.25 -3.74
CA SER A 319 2.28 -5.24 -5.07
C SER A 319 1.89 -6.51 -5.85
N ILE A 320 1.61 -6.34 -7.14
CA ILE A 320 1.23 -7.36 -8.11
C ILE A 320 2.11 -7.17 -9.35
N THR A 321 2.97 -8.14 -9.63
CA THR A 321 3.87 -8.09 -10.80
C THR A 321 3.09 -8.21 -12.12
N ALA A 322 3.73 -7.82 -13.23
CA ALA A 322 3.14 -7.96 -14.56
C ALA A 322 2.89 -9.44 -14.96
N GLU A 323 3.64 -10.39 -14.41
CA GLU A 323 3.41 -11.83 -14.64
C GLU A 323 2.26 -12.37 -13.77
N GLU A 324 2.13 -11.88 -12.53
CA GLU A 324 1.04 -12.27 -11.63
C GLU A 324 -0.30 -11.66 -12.05
N ALA A 325 -0.32 -10.44 -12.57
CA ALA A 325 -1.57 -9.71 -12.86
C ALA A 325 -2.52 -10.49 -13.79
N PRO A 326 -2.09 -11.06 -14.93
CA PRO A 326 -2.96 -11.89 -15.78
C PRO A 326 -3.45 -13.16 -15.08
N LYS A 327 -2.62 -13.80 -14.26
CA LYS A 327 -2.96 -15.03 -13.52
C LYS A 327 -3.98 -14.75 -12.41
N LEU A 328 -3.84 -13.61 -11.73
CA LEU A 328 -4.65 -13.21 -10.59
C LEU A 328 -6.00 -12.61 -11.02
N LYS A 329 -6.07 -12.00 -12.21
CA LYS A 329 -7.26 -11.29 -12.72
C LYS A 329 -8.55 -12.13 -12.67
N PRO A 330 -8.59 -13.39 -13.16
CA PRO A 330 -9.80 -14.21 -13.06
C PRO A 330 -10.25 -14.47 -11.63
N PHE A 331 -9.30 -14.65 -10.70
CA PHE A 331 -9.60 -14.89 -9.29
C PHE A 331 -10.02 -13.62 -8.55
N ILE A 332 -9.50 -12.45 -8.94
CA ILE A 332 -10.01 -11.15 -8.48
C ILE A 332 -11.47 -10.99 -8.90
N GLU A 333 -11.77 -11.26 -10.17
CA GLU A 333 -13.13 -11.17 -10.70
C GLU A 333 -14.07 -12.16 -9.99
N LEU A 334 -13.61 -13.40 -9.77
CA LEU A 334 -14.35 -14.40 -9.00
C LEU A 334 -14.62 -13.91 -7.56
N ALA A 335 -13.58 -13.46 -6.84
CA ALA A 335 -13.71 -12.99 -5.47
C ALA A 335 -14.70 -11.82 -5.37
N GLU A 336 -14.59 -10.85 -6.28
CA GLU A 336 -15.51 -9.72 -6.38
C GLU A 336 -16.96 -10.16 -6.66
N LYS A 337 -17.17 -11.09 -7.58
CA LYS A 337 -18.50 -11.64 -7.90
C LYS A 337 -19.09 -12.45 -6.74
N LEU A 338 -18.31 -13.27 -6.05
CA LEU A 338 -18.73 -13.99 -4.84
C LEU A 338 -19.12 -13.03 -3.72
N GLY A 339 -18.30 -11.99 -3.51
CA GLY A 339 -18.61 -10.90 -2.60
C GLY A 339 -19.94 -10.23 -2.98
N SER A 340 -20.08 -9.79 -4.23
CA SER A 340 -21.30 -9.15 -4.75
C SER A 340 -22.54 -10.02 -4.58
N PHE A 341 -22.43 -11.33 -4.85
CA PHE A 341 -23.50 -12.29 -4.64
C PHE A 341 -23.95 -12.31 -3.18
N ALA A 342 -23.00 -12.45 -2.25
CA ALA A 342 -23.30 -12.45 -0.82
C ALA A 342 -23.86 -11.09 -0.34
N GLY A 343 -23.33 -9.98 -0.86
CA GLY A 343 -23.74 -8.62 -0.52
C GLY A 343 -25.17 -8.29 -0.93
N GLN A 344 -25.55 -8.63 -2.16
CA GLN A 344 -26.91 -8.40 -2.69
C GLN A 344 -27.98 -9.21 -1.95
N LEU A 345 -27.61 -10.36 -1.37
CA LEU A 345 -28.50 -11.20 -0.57
C LEU A 345 -28.52 -10.85 0.92
N THR A 346 -27.68 -9.90 1.35
CA THR A 346 -27.55 -9.48 2.74
C THR A 346 -28.42 -8.26 3.03
N GLU A 347 -29.33 -8.39 4.00
CA GLU A 347 -30.30 -7.34 4.35
C GLU A 347 -30.06 -6.74 5.75
N THR A 348 -29.10 -7.27 6.49
CA THR A 348 -28.80 -6.91 7.88
C THR A 348 -27.31 -6.67 8.06
N GLY A 349 -26.93 -6.05 9.19
CA GLY A 349 -25.52 -5.81 9.52
C GLY A 349 -24.67 -7.09 9.47
N ILE A 350 -23.49 -6.97 8.88
CA ILE A 350 -22.50 -8.05 8.81
C ILE A 350 -21.60 -7.93 10.03
N SER A 351 -21.52 -8.98 10.84
CA SER A 351 -20.62 -9.04 12.00
C SER A 351 -19.27 -9.64 11.65
N LYS A 352 -19.26 -10.62 10.73
CA LYS A 352 -18.05 -11.33 10.32
C LYS A 352 -18.11 -11.79 8.87
N VAL A 353 -16.96 -11.75 8.21
CA VAL A 353 -16.73 -12.32 6.89
C VAL A 353 -15.54 -13.27 6.99
N THR A 354 -15.72 -14.51 6.58
CA THR A 354 -14.63 -15.48 6.45
C THR A 354 -14.42 -15.77 4.97
N ILE A 355 -13.19 -15.61 4.49
CA ILE A 355 -12.82 -15.94 3.13
C ILE A 355 -11.84 -17.11 3.18
N THR A 356 -12.28 -18.24 2.68
CA THR A 356 -11.50 -19.48 2.63
C THR A 356 -10.94 -19.65 1.23
N TYR A 357 -9.62 -19.82 1.15
CA TYR A 357 -8.86 -20.11 -0.06
C TYR A 357 -8.33 -21.54 0.01
N GLU A 358 -8.70 -22.38 -0.96
CA GLU A 358 -8.34 -23.80 -0.98
C GLU A 358 -7.64 -24.14 -2.29
N GLY A 359 -6.54 -24.88 -2.21
CA GLY A 359 -5.75 -25.31 -3.37
C GLY A 359 -4.85 -24.20 -3.93
N HIS A 360 -4.68 -24.15 -5.25
CA HIS A 360 -3.68 -23.27 -5.88
C HIS A 360 -3.92 -21.78 -5.61
N VAL A 361 -5.18 -21.33 -5.53
CA VAL A 361 -5.52 -19.94 -5.18
C VAL A 361 -5.01 -19.52 -3.79
N ALA A 362 -4.79 -20.48 -2.89
CA ALA A 362 -4.30 -20.24 -1.54
C ALA A 362 -2.81 -19.84 -1.50
N GLU A 363 -2.05 -20.14 -2.57
CA GLU A 363 -0.64 -19.77 -2.75
C GLU A 363 -0.47 -18.41 -3.46
N MET A 364 -1.57 -17.83 -3.96
CA MET A 364 -1.56 -16.55 -4.66
C MET A 364 -1.53 -15.34 -3.70
N LYS A 365 -1.67 -14.13 -4.23
CA LYS A 365 -1.77 -12.89 -3.44
C LYS A 365 -3.16 -12.77 -2.76
N ILE A 366 -3.43 -13.62 -1.78
CA ILE A 366 -4.74 -13.70 -1.11
C ILE A 366 -5.23 -12.35 -0.54
N LYS A 367 -4.32 -11.45 -0.13
CA LYS A 367 -4.69 -10.10 0.33
C LYS A 367 -5.41 -9.28 -0.74
N ALA A 368 -5.02 -9.41 -2.01
CA ALA A 368 -5.69 -8.74 -3.12
C ALA A 368 -7.06 -9.39 -3.40
N LEU A 369 -7.16 -10.71 -3.25
CA LEU A 369 -8.43 -11.44 -3.39
C LEU A 369 -9.42 -11.09 -2.26
N THR A 370 -8.94 -10.99 -1.02
CA THR A 370 -9.74 -10.59 0.15
C THR A 370 -10.31 -9.19 -0.08
N SER A 371 -9.45 -8.29 -0.54
CA SER A 371 -9.81 -6.92 -0.89
C SER A 371 -10.89 -6.87 -1.98
N ALA A 372 -10.78 -7.72 -3.01
CA ALA A 372 -11.78 -7.86 -4.07
C ALA A 372 -13.11 -8.42 -3.56
N ALA A 373 -13.09 -9.48 -2.75
CA ALA A 373 -14.28 -10.06 -2.14
C ALA A 373 -15.01 -9.06 -1.23
N LEU A 374 -14.29 -8.35 -0.37
CA LEU A 374 -14.87 -7.30 0.48
C LEU A 374 -15.43 -6.15 -0.35
N SER A 375 -14.75 -5.76 -1.42
CA SER A 375 -15.23 -4.73 -2.34
C SER A 375 -16.55 -5.12 -2.97
N GLY A 376 -16.64 -6.33 -3.52
CA GLY A 376 -17.88 -6.88 -4.06
C GLY A 376 -18.98 -6.96 -3.00
N LEU A 377 -18.66 -7.43 -1.80
CA LEU A 377 -19.60 -7.60 -0.70
C LEU A 377 -20.25 -6.29 -0.24
N LEU A 378 -19.47 -5.23 -0.14
CA LEU A 378 -19.92 -3.96 0.43
C LEU A 378 -20.51 -3.00 -0.61
N ARG A 379 -20.15 -3.15 -1.89
CA ARG A 379 -20.60 -2.25 -2.97
C ARG A 379 -22.14 -2.15 -3.09
N PRO A 380 -22.93 -3.25 -3.02
CA PRO A 380 -24.39 -3.17 -3.06
C PRO A 380 -25.01 -2.31 -1.95
N MET A 381 -24.30 -2.17 -0.82
CA MET A 381 -24.79 -1.43 0.36
C MET A 381 -24.29 0.02 0.39
N LEU A 382 -23.15 0.33 -0.24
CA LEU A 382 -22.40 1.57 -0.02
C LEU A 382 -21.97 2.31 -1.29
N GLY A 383 -22.14 1.71 -2.47
CA GLY A 383 -21.89 2.33 -3.79
C GLY A 383 -20.41 2.55 -4.12
N ASP A 384 -19.75 3.45 -3.40
CA ASP A 384 -18.40 3.95 -3.70
C ASP A 384 -17.30 3.13 -3.02
N ILE A 385 -17.33 1.81 -3.21
CA ILE A 385 -16.32 0.89 -2.66
C ILE A 385 -15.55 0.18 -3.76
N ASN A 386 -14.22 0.14 -3.58
CA ASN A 386 -13.29 -0.58 -4.42
C ASN A 386 -12.33 -1.42 -3.57
N VAL A 387 -11.42 -2.13 -4.24
CA VAL A 387 -10.48 -3.07 -3.60
C VAL A 387 -9.54 -2.41 -2.59
N VAL A 388 -9.23 -1.12 -2.75
CA VAL A 388 -8.32 -0.43 -1.83
C VAL A 388 -9.08 0.05 -0.58
N SER A 389 -10.30 0.56 -0.74
CA SER A 389 -11.11 1.08 0.39
C SER A 389 -11.81 -0.01 1.20
N ALA A 390 -12.16 -1.13 0.57
CA ALA A 390 -13.02 -2.16 1.18
C ALA A 390 -12.51 -2.72 2.52
N PRO A 391 -11.22 -3.08 2.70
CA PRO A 391 -10.72 -3.60 3.98
C PRO A 391 -10.81 -2.56 5.11
N VAL A 392 -10.60 -1.28 4.79
CA VAL A 392 -10.68 -0.19 5.77
C VAL A 392 -12.14 0.03 6.19
N VAL A 393 -13.05 0.13 5.21
CA VAL A 393 -14.49 0.31 5.48
C VAL A 393 -15.06 -0.85 6.29
N ALA A 394 -14.65 -2.10 5.98
CA ALA A 394 -15.06 -3.27 6.75
C ALA A 394 -14.64 -3.14 8.23
N LYS A 395 -13.38 -2.74 8.48
CA LYS A 395 -12.85 -2.54 9.82
C LYS A 395 -13.55 -1.41 10.57
N GLU A 396 -13.79 -0.27 9.92
CA GLU A 396 -14.50 0.88 10.51
C GLU A 396 -15.94 0.54 10.92
N ARG A 397 -16.56 -0.42 10.21
CA ARG A 397 -17.89 -0.96 10.54
C ARG A 397 -17.86 -2.06 11.60
N GLY A 398 -16.69 -2.36 12.17
CA GLY A 398 -16.52 -3.39 13.19
C GLY A 398 -16.65 -4.82 12.66
N MET A 399 -16.54 -5.03 11.34
CA MET A 399 -16.59 -6.37 10.75
C MET A 399 -15.29 -7.13 11.06
N ILE A 400 -15.43 -8.35 11.57
CA ILE A 400 -14.30 -9.28 11.66
C ILE A 400 -14.06 -9.86 10.27
N VAL A 401 -12.82 -9.80 9.77
CA VAL A 401 -12.42 -10.40 8.49
C VAL A 401 -11.42 -11.50 8.76
N ASP A 402 -11.83 -12.74 8.53
CA ASP A 402 -10.97 -13.92 8.65
C ASP A 402 -10.52 -14.37 7.25
N GLU A 403 -9.22 -14.64 7.13
CA GLU A 403 -8.63 -15.27 5.95
C GLU A 403 -8.20 -16.69 6.35
N VAL A 404 -8.72 -17.70 5.65
CA VAL A 404 -8.43 -19.10 5.92
C VAL A 404 -7.77 -19.69 4.68
N VAL A 405 -6.63 -20.35 4.86
CA VAL A 405 -5.86 -21.00 3.79
C VAL A 405 -5.86 -22.50 4.06
N ARG A 406 -6.21 -23.31 3.06
CA ARG A 406 -6.22 -24.78 3.16
C ARG A 406 -5.57 -25.41 1.93
N ALA A 407 -5.01 -26.60 2.11
CA ALA A 407 -4.69 -27.47 0.99
C ALA A 407 -5.99 -27.89 0.28
N ALA A 408 -5.89 -28.30 -0.99
CA ALA A 408 -7.05 -28.78 -1.73
C ALA A 408 -7.62 -30.06 -1.08
N GLU A 409 -8.87 -30.02 -0.62
CA GLU A 409 -9.57 -31.18 -0.04
C GLU A 409 -10.75 -31.68 -0.91
N GLY A 410 -11.05 -31.03 -2.04
CA GLY A 410 -12.26 -31.29 -2.84
C GLY A 410 -12.04 -31.48 -4.35
N ASP A 411 -13.13 -31.37 -5.11
CA ASP A 411 -13.20 -31.65 -6.56
C ASP A 411 -12.51 -30.57 -7.43
N TYR A 412 -12.05 -29.46 -6.84
CA TYR A 412 -11.52 -28.28 -7.54
C TYR A 412 -10.07 -28.00 -7.16
N GLU A 413 -9.23 -27.69 -8.17
CA GLU A 413 -7.83 -27.28 -7.96
C GLU A 413 -7.70 -25.94 -7.23
N SER A 414 -8.71 -25.08 -7.35
CA SER A 414 -8.81 -23.80 -6.66
C SER A 414 -10.25 -23.52 -6.28
N LEU A 415 -10.50 -23.21 -5.01
CA LEU A 415 -11.82 -22.85 -4.52
C LEU A 415 -11.72 -21.62 -3.63
N ILE A 416 -12.59 -20.63 -3.88
CA ILE A 416 -12.79 -19.50 -2.99
C ILE A 416 -14.18 -19.64 -2.38
N THR A 417 -14.26 -19.61 -1.05
CA THR A 417 -15.53 -19.59 -0.31
C THR A 417 -15.63 -18.30 0.48
N VAL A 418 -16.70 -17.53 0.25
CA VAL A 418 -17.04 -16.34 1.03
C VAL A 418 -18.19 -16.70 1.96
N THR A 419 -17.94 -16.66 3.27
CA THR A 419 -18.94 -16.88 4.31
C THR A 419 -19.23 -15.57 5.03
N VAL A 420 -20.50 -15.17 5.01
CA VAL A 420 -20.98 -13.94 5.66
C VAL A 420 -21.85 -14.32 6.84
N ALA A 421 -21.45 -13.86 8.03
CA ALA A 421 -22.24 -13.96 9.24
C ALA A 421 -22.91 -12.61 9.53
N THR A 422 -24.21 -12.68 9.79
CA THR A 422 -25.07 -11.57 10.18
C THR A 422 -25.74 -11.90 11.51
N GLU A 423 -26.45 -10.94 12.09
CA GLU A 423 -27.25 -11.18 13.30
C GLU A 423 -28.31 -12.28 13.13
N ARG A 424 -28.77 -12.54 11.90
CA ARG A 424 -29.86 -13.49 11.63
C ARG A 424 -29.39 -14.87 11.21
N GLN A 425 -28.26 -14.95 10.52
CA GLN A 425 -27.82 -16.18 9.86
C GLN A 425 -26.39 -16.08 9.37
N GLU A 426 -25.82 -17.26 9.09
CA GLU A 426 -24.59 -17.44 8.35
C GLU A 426 -24.91 -18.02 6.96
N ARG A 427 -24.22 -17.53 5.92
CA ARG A 427 -24.34 -18.05 4.56
C ARG A 427 -22.99 -18.12 3.90
N SER A 428 -22.75 -19.20 3.16
CA SER A 428 -21.57 -19.37 2.32
C SER A 428 -21.95 -19.35 0.85
N VAL A 429 -21.03 -18.83 0.04
CA VAL A 429 -21.03 -18.96 -1.42
C VAL A 429 -19.62 -19.33 -1.86
N SER A 430 -19.51 -20.33 -2.73
CA SER A 430 -18.22 -20.80 -3.23
C SER A 430 -18.17 -20.75 -4.75
N GLY A 431 -16.98 -20.51 -5.27
CA GLY A 431 -16.74 -20.49 -6.69
C GLY A 431 -15.31 -20.83 -7.05
N THR A 432 -15.11 -21.13 -8.34
CA THR A 432 -13.83 -21.51 -8.92
C THR A 432 -13.62 -20.80 -10.26
N VAL A 433 -12.39 -20.85 -10.76
CA VAL A 433 -12.05 -20.44 -12.13
C VAL A 433 -11.63 -21.70 -12.87
N PHE A 434 -12.34 -22.03 -13.95
CA PHE A 434 -12.00 -23.18 -14.78
C PHE A 434 -10.87 -22.85 -15.77
N ALA A 435 -10.44 -23.84 -16.54
CA ALA A 435 -9.35 -23.71 -17.52
C ALA A 435 -9.61 -22.66 -18.62
N ASP A 436 -10.87 -22.28 -18.85
CA ASP A 436 -11.28 -21.20 -19.74
C ASP A 436 -11.08 -19.79 -19.14
N GLY A 437 -10.67 -19.70 -17.87
CA GLY A 437 -10.48 -18.45 -17.15
C GLY A 437 -11.79 -17.78 -16.71
N VAL A 438 -12.95 -18.45 -16.84
CA VAL A 438 -14.25 -17.88 -16.52
C VAL A 438 -14.63 -18.22 -15.07
N PRO A 439 -14.98 -17.22 -14.23
CA PRO A 439 -15.50 -17.45 -12.89
C PRO A 439 -16.83 -18.21 -12.90
N ARG A 440 -16.92 -19.30 -12.14
CA ARG A 440 -18.16 -20.05 -11.92
C ARG A 440 -18.49 -20.18 -10.45
N LEU A 441 -19.77 -20.14 -10.16
CA LEU A 441 -20.35 -20.35 -8.84
C LEU A 441 -20.73 -21.82 -8.69
N VAL A 442 -20.16 -22.49 -7.68
CA VAL A 442 -20.21 -23.95 -7.55
C VAL A 442 -20.96 -24.44 -6.31
N ASP A 443 -21.13 -23.58 -5.31
CA ASP A 443 -21.89 -23.90 -4.10
C ASP A 443 -22.57 -22.64 -3.53
N VAL A 444 -23.80 -22.82 -3.05
CA VAL A 444 -24.50 -21.82 -2.24
C VAL A 444 -25.12 -22.52 -1.04
N LYS A 445 -24.73 -22.13 0.18
CA LYS A 445 -25.24 -22.70 1.43
C LYS A 445 -25.10 -24.24 1.51
N GLY A 446 -24.04 -24.81 0.96
CA GLY A 446 -23.80 -26.25 0.92
C GLY A 446 -24.62 -27.00 -0.14
N ILE A 447 -25.30 -26.27 -1.03
CA ILE A 447 -26.01 -26.83 -2.18
C ILE A 447 -25.15 -26.60 -3.41
N ARG A 448 -24.69 -27.70 -4.01
CA ARG A 448 -23.95 -27.70 -5.27
C ARG A 448 -24.81 -27.12 -6.39
N VAL A 449 -24.24 -26.18 -7.11
CA VAL A 449 -24.78 -25.53 -8.30
C VAL A 449 -23.65 -25.41 -9.31
N ASP A 450 -23.96 -25.21 -10.59
CA ASP A 450 -22.93 -24.88 -11.59
C ASP A 450 -23.49 -23.75 -12.42
N ALA A 451 -23.07 -22.52 -12.13
CA ALA A 451 -23.63 -21.33 -12.74
C ALA A 451 -22.53 -20.31 -13.06
N GLU A 452 -22.64 -19.71 -14.25
CA GLU A 452 -21.89 -18.50 -14.58
C GLU A 452 -22.57 -17.27 -13.94
N PHE A 453 -21.80 -16.21 -13.75
CA PHE A 453 -22.32 -14.94 -13.26
C PHE A 453 -22.89 -14.12 -14.42
N GLY A 454 -24.17 -14.35 -14.72
CA GLY A 454 -24.92 -13.62 -15.74
C GLY A 454 -25.18 -12.16 -15.34
N LYS A 455 -25.36 -11.26 -16.33
CA LYS A 455 -25.57 -9.83 -16.08
C LYS A 455 -26.83 -9.54 -15.25
N SER A 456 -27.89 -10.32 -15.48
CA SER A 456 -29.13 -10.27 -14.71
C SER A 456 -29.56 -11.67 -14.34
N MET A 457 -29.66 -11.93 -13.05
CA MET A 457 -30.03 -13.24 -12.53
C MET A 457 -31.16 -13.14 -11.52
N ILE A 458 -31.93 -14.21 -11.39
CA ILE A 458 -32.93 -14.41 -10.35
C ILE A 458 -32.43 -15.54 -9.46
N TYR A 459 -32.17 -15.22 -8.20
CA TYR A 459 -31.89 -16.20 -7.15
C TYR A 459 -33.19 -16.54 -6.43
N VAL A 460 -33.55 -17.82 -6.40
CA VAL A 460 -34.73 -18.33 -5.68
C VAL A 460 -34.31 -19.45 -4.74
N THR A 461 -34.83 -19.41 -3.52
CA THR A 461 -34.81 -20.56 -2.60
C THR A 461 -36.22 -21.10 -2.44
N ASN A 462 -36.38 -22.41 -2.49
CA ASN A 462 -37.67 -23.06 -2.35
C ASN A 462 -37.55 -24.45 -1.70
N GLU A 463 -38.67 -25.03 -1.28
CA GLU A 463 -38.71 -26.47 -0.94
C GLU A 463 -38.78 -27.29 -2.24
N ASP A 464 -38.02 -28.38 -2.31
CA ASP A 464 -38.00 -29.32 -3.44
C ASP A 464 -39.30 -30.12 -3.52
N LYS A 465 -40.35 -29.48 -4.07
CA LYS A 465 -41.69 -30.04 -4.26
C LYS A 465 -42.15 -29.93 -5.72
N PRO A 466 -42.96 -30.88 -6.21
CA PRO A 466 -43.45 -30.85 -7.59
C PRO A 466 -44.18 -29.56 -7.96
N GLY A 467 -43.93 -29.06 -9.17
CA GLY A 467 -44.66 -27.95 -9.78
C GLY A 467 -44.01 -26.57 -9.66
N PHE A 468 -42.96 -26.40 -8.86
CA PHE A 468 -42.23 -25.11 -8.77
C PHE A 468 -41.65 -24.68 -10.12
N ILE A 469 -40.83 -25.54 -10.75
CA ILE A 469 -40.12 -25.21 -12.01
C ILE A 469 -41.11 -24.79 -13.10
N GLY A 470 -42.17 -25.56 -13.30
CA GLY A 470 -43.18 -25.24 -14.32
C GLY A 470 -43.87 -23.91 -14.07
N LYS A 471 -44.33 -23.66 -12.83
CA LYS A 471 -45.00 -22.39 -12.47
C LYS A 471 -44.06 -21.20 -12.61
N PHE A 472 -42.80 -21.36 -12.20
CA PHE A 472 -41.81 -20.29 -12.27
C PHE A 472 -41.43 -19.97 -13.72
N ALA A 473 -41.19 -20.98 -14.55
CA ALA A 473 -40.91 -20.79 -15.97
C ALA A 473 -42.11 -20.17 -16.72
N SER A 474 -43.34 -20.62 -16.44
CA SER A 474 -44.54 -20.02 -17.02
C SER A 474 -44.69 -18.56 -16.61
N LEU A 475 -44.46 -18.22 -15.35
CA LEU A 475 -44.52 -16.83 -14.87
C LEU A 475 -43.56 -15.91 -15.64
N LEU A 476 -42.33 -16.36 -15.90
CA LEU A 476 -41.34 -15.61 -16.68
C LEU A 476 -41.77 -15.49 -18.14
N GLY A 477 -42.23 -16.59 -18.75
CA GLY A 477 -42.71 -16.62 -20.14
C GLY A 477 -43.91 -15.71 -20.37
N ASP A 478 -44.89 -15.73 -19.47
CA ASP A 478 -46.11 -14.88 -19.53
C ASP A 478 -45.76 -13.40 -19.41
N ALA A 479 -44.65 -13.07 -18.73
CA ALA A 479 -44.12 -11.72 -18.63
C ALA A 479 -43.17 -11.33 -19.78
N GLY A 480 -42.96 -12.22 -20.77
CA GLY A 480 -42.07 -11.99 -21.89
C GLY A 480 -40.58 -11.96 -21.51
N VAL A 481 -40.20 -12.56 -20.38
CA VAL A 481 -38.82 -12.63 -19.90
C VAL A 481 -38.17 -13.92 -20.41
N ASN A 482 -37.17 -13.81 -21.28
CA ASN A 482 -36.44 -14.98 -21.78
C ASN A 482 -35.46 -15.50 -20.72
N ILE A 483 -35.37 -16.83 -20.60
CA ILE A 483 -34.44 -17.52 -19.71
C ILE A 483 -33.20 -17.91 -20.52
N ALA A 484 -32.05 -17.35 -20.19
CA ALA A 484 -30.78 -17.67 -20.83
C ALA A 484 -30.18 -18.96 -20.27
N THR A 485 -30.15 -19.10 -18.94
CA THR A 485 -29.69 -20.30 -18.24
C THR A 485 -30.55 -20.59 -17.02
N PHE A 486 -30.69 -21.87 -16.66
CA PHE A 486 -31.46 -22.30 -15.49
C PHE A 486 -30.68 -23.36 -14.72
N ASN A 487 -30.12 -22.99 -13.57
CA ASN A 487 -29.33 -23.88 -12.73
C ASN A 487 -30.09 -24.19 -11.44
N LEU A 488 -30.27 -25.48 -11.13
CA LEU A 488 -31.01 -25.93 -9.95
C LEU A 488 -30.13 -26.89 -9.13
N GLY A 489 -29.95 -26.56 -7.85
CA GLY A 489 -29.36 -27.45 -6.87
C GLY A 489 -30.38 -27.82 -5.78
N ARG A 490 -30.21 -29.00 -5.17
CA ARG A 490 -30.97 -29.39 -3.98
C ARG A 490 -30.06 -30.03 -2.94
N HIS A 491 -30.35 -29.79 -1.66
CA HIS A 491 -29.58 -30.40 -0.57
C HIS A 491 -29.89 -31.91 -0.44
N LYS A 492 -31.18 -32.26 -0.42
CA LYS A 492 -31.70 -33.63 -0.40
C LYS A 492 -33.11 -33.66 -0.98
N GLN A 493 -33.60 -34.83 -1.35
CA GLN A 493 -34.97 -35.00 -1.83
C GLN A 493 -35.98 -34.45 -0.80
N GLY A 494 -36.85 -33.54 -1.25
CA GLY A 494 -37.86 -32.89 -0.38
C GLY A 494 -37.30 -31.87 0.61
N GLY A 495 -36.00 -31.56 0.53
CA GLY A 495 -35.34 -30.53 1.34
C GLY A 495 -35.36 -29.15 0.67
N ASP A 496 -34.38 -28.31 1.00
CA ASP A 496 -34.19 -27.01 0.36
C ASP A 496 -33.56 -27.16 -1.03
N ALA A 497 -34.02 -26.32 -1.95
CA ALA A 497 -33.51 -26.16 -3.29
C ALA A 497 -33.16 -24.69 -3.58
N ILE A 498 -32.21 -24.51 -4.49
CA ILE A 498 -31.76 -23.20 -4.99
C ILE A 498 -31.89 -23.22 -6.50
N ALA A 499 -32.59 -22.23 -7.05
CA ALA A 499 -32.59 -21.93 -8.47
C ALA A 499 -31.83 -20.63 -8.74
N LEU A 500 -30.91 -20.68 -9.68
CA LEU A 500 -30.16 -19.55 -10.21
C LEU A 500 -30.46 -19.45 -11.70
N VAL A 501 -31.18 -18.39 -12.07
CA VAL A 501 -31.74 -18.26 -13.42
C VAL A 501 -31.25 -16.97 -14.03
N GLU A 502 -30.46 -17.06 -15.09
CA GLU A 502 -30.09 -15.91 -15.89
C GLU A 502 -31.22 -15.57 -16.86
N VAL A 503 -31.53 -14.28 -16.98
CA VAL A 503 -32.56 -13.79 -17.88
C VAL A 503 -32.03 -12.71 -18.80
N ASP A 504 -32.64 -12.58 -19.97
CA ASP A 504 -32.34 -11.48 -20.88
C ASP A 504 -33.00 -10.18 -20.40
N GLY A 505 -32.20 -9.11 -20.32
CA GLY A 505 -32.68 -7.79 -19.90
C GLY A 505 -32.73 -7.63 -18.38
N VAL A 506 -33.60 -6.75 -17.89
CA VAL A 506 -33.75 -6.45 -16.45
C VAL A 506 -34.96 -7.21 -15.91
N VAL A 507 -34.80 -7.91 -14.79
CA VAL A 507 -35.89 -8.60 -14.09
C VAL A 507 -36.98 -7.59 -13.68
N PRO A 508 -38.22 -7.69 -14.22
CA PRO A 508 -39.30 -6.80 -13.83
C PRO A 508 -39.67 -6.98 -12.35
N ALA A 509 -39.88 -5.88 -11.64
CA ALA A 509 -40.17 -5.91 -10.20
C ALA A 509 -41.48 -6.66 -9.87
N ASP A 510 -42.48 -6.59 -10.75
CA ASP A 510 -43.76 -7.29 -10.60
C ASP A 510 -43.60 -8.81 -10.74
N VAL A 511 -42.74 -9.26 -11.66
CA VAL A 511 -42.38 -10.68 -11.86
C VAL A 511 -41.68 -11.24 -10.63
N LEU A 512 -40.74 -10.48 -10.05
CA LEU A 512 -40.07 -10.88 -8.82
C LEU A 512 -41.05 -10.97 -7.64
N ALA A 513 -41.97 -10.01 -7.52
CA ALA A 513 -43.02 -10.03 -6.50
C ALA A 513 -43.96 -11.23 -6.66
N LYS A 514 -44.38 -11.54 -7.89
CA LYS A 514 -45.20 -12.73 -8.18
C LYS A 514 -44.45 -14.03 -7.88
N THR A 515 -43.14 -14.07 -8.11
CA THR A 515 -42.31 -15.24 -7.79
C THR A 515 -42.35 -15.58 -6.29
N LEU A 516 -42.33 -14.56 -5.42
CA LEU A 516 -42.46 -14.74 -3.97
C LEU A 516 -43.82 -15.33 -3.54
N THR A 517 -44.86 -15.18 -4.37
CA THR A 517 -46.19 -15.74 -4.08
C THR A 517 -46.34 -17.19 -4.53
N LEU A 518 -45.38 -17.73 -5.27
CA LEU A 518 -45.43 -19.12 -5.70
C LEU A 518 -45.33 -20.06 -4.49
N PRO A 519 -46.08 -21.18 -4.47
CA PRO A 519 -46.01 -22.15 -3.39
C PRO A 519 -44.57 -22.63 -3.18
N HIS A 520 -44.19 -22.76 -1.90
CA HIS A 520 -42.89 -23.27 -1.46
C HIS A 520 -41.67 -22.36 -1.69
N VAL A 521 -41.85 -21.17 -2.29
CA VAL A 521 -40.77 -20.18 -2.40
C VAL A 521 -40.53 -19.52 -1.05
N LYS A 522 -39.27 -19.53 -0.60
CA LYS A 522 -38.81 -18.93 0.66
C LYS A 522 -38.17 -17.56 0.44
N GLN A 523 -37.49 -17.39 -0.68
CA GLN A 523 -36.81 -16.14 -1.04
C GLN A 523 -36.70 -16.03 -2.56
N ALA A 524 -36.87 -14.83 -3.11
CA ALA A 524 -36.53 -14.51 -4.49
C ALA A 524 -35.85 -13.14 -4.53
N LYS A 525 -34.72 -13.02 -5.21
CA LYS A 525 -33.95 -11.79 -5.37
C LYS A 525 -33.44 -11.67 -6.80
N ALA A 526 -33.52 -10.46 -7.36
CA ALA A 526 -32.78 -10.12 -8.56
C ALA A 526 -31.32 -9.82 -8.17
N LEU A 527 -30.37 -10.33 -8.96
CA LEU A 527 -28.94 -10.15 -8.81
C LEU A 527 -28.37 -9.53 -10.10
N THR A 528 -27.37 -8.68 -9.95
CA THR A 528 -26.62 -8.05 -11.05
C THR A 528 -25.12 -8.11 -10.78
N PHE A 529 -24.33 -8.43 -11.79
CA PHE A 529 -22.87 -8.61 -11.69
C PHE A 529 -22.10 -7.72 -12.64
#